data_AF-A0AA39ZPK2-F1
#
_entry.id   AF-A0AA39ZPK2-F1
#
_cell.length_a   1.000
_cell.length_b   1.000
_cell.length_c   1.000
_cell.angle_alpha   90.00
_cell.angle_beta   90.00
_cell.angle_gamma   90.00
#
_symmetry.space_group_name_H-M   'P 1'
#
loop_
_entity.id
_entity.type
_entity.pdbx_description
1 polymer ?
#
loop_
_entity_poly.entity_id
_entity_poly.type
_entity_poly.pdbx_seq_one_letter_code
_entity_poly.pdbx_strand_id
1 'polypeptide(L)'
;MGDWPARLLHVPTMTSLPWQAGNEYGGQKEPPYAIISYTWGRWRLPSDHDPPHPALQVHGITWKVPPVKDALFSVDEFERALRKVSKQSSCDLVWVDIACINQNNGSPESAREVGRQAKI
;
A
#
# COMPACT_ATOMS: atom_id res chain seq x y z
N MET A 1 0.76 19.25 2.54
CA MET A 1 0.13 17.93 2.71
C MET A 1 -0.61 17.99 4.04
N GLY A 2 -1.93 18.14 4.01
CA GLY A 2 -2.78 18.16 5.22
C GLY A 2 -2.93 16.75 5.79
N ASP A 3 -4.12 16.41 6.31
CA ASP A 3 -4.45 15.10 6.89
C ASP A 3 -4.66 13.97 5.85
N TRP A 4 -4.11 14.14 4.64
CA TRP A 4 -4.28 13.20 3.54
C TRP A 4 -3.04 12.30 3.36
N PRO A 5 -3.22 11.00 3.04
CA PRO A 5 -2.11 10.09 2.79
C PRO A 5 -1.16 10.56 1.70
N ALA A 6 0.12 10.17 1.75
CA ALA A 6 1.01 10.49 0.63
C ALA A 6 0.66 9.80 -0.67
N ARG A 7 -0.01 8.64 -0.57
CA ARG A 7 -0.37 7.81 -1.71
C ARG A 7 -1.62 7.00 -1.40
N LEU A 8 -2.33 6.59 -2.44
CA LEU A 8 -3.46 5.66 -2.38
C LEU A 8 -3.29 4.59 -3.45
N LEU A 9 -3.58 3.33 -3.13
CA LEU A 9 -3.60 2.22 -4.08
C LEU A 9 -4.93 2.20 -4.82
N HIS A 10 -4.90 2.37 -6.13
CA HIS A 10 -6.02 2.09 -7.02
C HIS A 10 -6.11 0.58 -7.27
N VAL A 11 -7.08 -0.06 -6.60
CA VAL A 11 -7.23 -1.52 -6.57
C VAL A 11 -7.50 -2.14 -7.95
N PRO A 12 -8.31 -1.54 -8.85
CA PRO A 12 -8.55 -2.14 -10.17
C PRO A 12 -7.28 -2.33 -11.00
N THR A 13 -6.35 -1.37 -10.95
CA THR A 13 -5.09 -1.40 -11.73
C THR A 13 -3.88 -1.77 -10.89
N MET A 14 -4.04 -1.99 -9.59
CA MET A 14 -2.95 -2.16 -8.62
C MET A 14 -1.88 -1.06 -8.71
N THR A 15 -2.29 0.18 -8.99
CA THR A 15 -1.38 1.33 -9.13
C THR A 15 -1.42 2.20 -7.88
N SER A 16 -0.27 2.41 -7.26
CA SER A 16 -0.13 3.40 -6.18
C SER A 16 -0.05 4.80 -6.78
N LEU A 17 -1.04 5.63 -6.51
CA LEU A 17 -1.14 7.00 -6.99
C LEU A 17 -0.56 7.97 -5.95
N PRO A 18 0.40 8.84 -6.33
CA PRO A 18 0.90 9.86 -5.42
C PRO A 18 -0.16 10.96 -5.22
N TRP A 19 -0.19 11.53 -4.02
CA TRP A 19 -0.91 12.77 -3.74
C TRP A 19 -0.38 13.92 -4.60
N GLN A 20 -1.29 14.73 -5.10
CA GLN A 20 -1.00 15.97 -5.82
C GLN A 20 -1.69 17.16 -5.13
N ALA A 21 -1.27 18.37 -5.51
CA ALA A 21 -1.81 19.60 -4.93
C ALA A 21 -3.34 19.64 -5.05
N GLY A 22 -4.03 19.94 -3.94
CA GLY A 22 -5.49 19.91 -3.89
C GLY A 22 -6.11 18.56 -3.49
N ASN A 23 -5.32 17.67 -2.86
CA ASN A 23 -5.78 16.34 -2.41
C ASN A 23 -6.25 15.47 -3.58
N GLU A 24 -5.52 15.54 -4.68
CA GLU A 24 -5.84 14.80 -5.89
C GLU A 24 -5.00 13.52 -6.01
N TYR A 25 -5.64 12.45 -6.46
CA TYR A 25 -5.00 11.17 -6.76
C TYR A 25 -5.48 10.69 -8.13
N GLY A 26 -4.57 10.69 -9.11
CA GLY A 26 -4.88 10.22 -10.47
C GLY A 26 -6.09 10.91 -11.12
N GLY A 27 -6.23 12.23 -10.96
CA GLY A 27 -7.35 12.99 -11.52
C GLY A 27 -8.58 13.08 -10.62
N GLN A 28 -8.63 12.36 -9.50
CA GLN A 28 -9.76 12.40 -8.56
C GLN A 28 -9.43 13.29 -7.37
N LYS A 29 -10.22 14.35 -7.17
CA LYS A 29 -10.08 15.27 -6.05
C LYS A 29 -10.80 14.75 -4.81
N GLU A 30 -10.08 14.70 -3.69
CA GLU A 30 -10.59 14.28 -2.37
C GLU A 30 -11.42 12.98 -2.42
N PRO A 31 -10.91 11.92 -3.10
CA PRO A 31 -11.71 10.74 -3.32
C PRO A 31 -11.89 9.96 -2.01
N PRO A 32 -13.02 9.27 -1.82
CA PRO A 32 -13.19 8.36 -0.70
C PRO A 32 -12.23 7.18 -0.86
N TYR A 33 -11.70 6.69 0.27
CA TYR A 33 -10.80 5.55 0.29
C TYR A 33 -11.05 4.69 1.53
N ALA A 34 -10.75 3.40 1.43
CA ALA A 34 -10.72 2.51 2.58
C ALA A 34 -9.30 2.40 3.15
N ILE A 35 -9.18 2.01 4.42
CA ILE A 35 -7.89 1.83 5.09
C ILE A 35 -7.72 0.35 5.44
N ILE A 36 -6.58 -0.22 5.06
CA ILE A 36 -6.14 -1.52 5.54
C ILE A 36 -4.79 -1.31 6.23
N SER A 37 -4.83 -1.25 7.56
CA SER A 37 -3.62 -1.26 8.38
C SER A 37 -3.17 -2.71 8.58
N TYR A 38 -2.05 -3.07 7.98
CA TYR A 38 -1.38 -4.33 8.23
C TYR A 38 0.13 -4.09 8.15
N THR A 39 0.82 -4.22 9.28
CA THR A 39 2.24 -3.92 9.41
C THR A 39 3.07 -5.17 9.13
N TRP A 40 3.75 -5.19 7.97
CA TRP A 40 4.48 -6.37 7.49
C TRP A 40 5.80 -6.62 8.23
N GLY A 41 6.23 -5.72 9.13
CA GLY A 41 7.57 -5.76 9.73
C GLY A 41 7.95 -7.09 10.38
N ARG A 42 6.99 -7.80 11.00
CA ARG A 42 7.23 -9.10 11.64
C ARG A 42 7.35 -10.27 10.65
N TRP A 43 6.81 -10.13 9.44
CA TRP A 43 6.62 -11.22 8.47
C TRP A 43 7.30 -10.96 7.13
N ARG A 44 7.99 -9.83 7.01
CA ARG A 44 8.80 -9.44 5.86
C ARG A 44 9.92 -10.44 5.67
N LEU A 45 9.92 -11.10 4.52
CA LEU A 45 11.08 -11.85 4.06
C LEU A 45 12.04 -10.91 3.33
N PRO A 46 13.36 -11.15 3.40
CA PRO A 46 14.33 -10.48 2.54
C PRO A 46 13.94 -10.67 1.06
N SER A 47 14.07 -9.62 0.24
CA SER A 47 13.70 -9.68 -1.18
C SER A 47 14.61 -10.60 -2.01
N ASP A 48 15.71 -11.05 -1.42
CA ASP A 48 16.75 -11.94 -1.94
C ASP A 48 16.68 -13.36 -1.34
N HIS A 49 15.57 -13.72 -0.68
CA HIS A 49 15.38 -15.05 -0.13
C HIS A 49 15.32 -16.15 -1.21
N ASP A 50 15.88 -17.32 -0.91
CA ASP A 50 15.87 -18.52 -1.76
C ASP A 50 15.04 -19.65 -1.08
N PRO A 51 13.99 -20.19 -1.72
CA PRO A 51 13.43 -19.80 -3.02
C PRO A 51 12.77 -18.41 -2.98
N PRO A 52 12.63 -17.74 -4.14
CA PRO A 52 11.93 -16.45 -4.23
C PRO A 52 10.48 -16.62 -3.80
N HIS A 53 10.06 -15.79 -2.85
CA HIS A 53 8.66 -15.73 -2.40
C HIS A 53 7.86 -14.70 -3.19
N PRO A 54 6.56 -14.95 -3.43
CA PRO A 54 5.71 -14.01 -4.15
C PRO A 54 5.52 -12.70 -3.35
N ALA A 55 5.43 -11.59 -4.08
CA ALA A 55 5.10 -10.27 -3.54
C ALA A 55 3.92 -9.67 -4.30
N LEU A 56 3.16 -8.81 -3.64
CA LEU A 56 2.05 -8.09 -4.27
C LEU A 56 2.60 -7.22 -5.41
N GLN A 57 2.03 -7.37 -6.61
CA GLN A 57 2.43 -6.59 -7.77
C GLN A 57 1.77 -5.20 -7.68
N VAL A 58 2.57 -4.19 -7.37
CA VAL A 58 2.12 -2.79 -7.25
C VAL A 58 2.87 -1.94 -8.25
N HIS A 59 2.11 -1.16 -9.03
CA HIS A 59 2.65 -0.25 -10.03
C HIS A 59 2.74 1.19 -9.51
N GLY A 60 3.54 2.03 -10.17
CA GLY A 60 3.67 3.45 -9.83
C GLY A 60 4.57 3.74 -8.61
N ILE A 61 5.25 2.74 -8.06
CA ILE A 61 6.20 2.86 -6.94
C ILE A 61 7.63 2.60 -7.40
N THR A 62 8.61 3.14 -6.66
CA THR A 62 10.05 2.98 -6.92
C THR A 62 10.74 1.98 -5.99
N TRP A 63 10.01 1.44 -5.00
CA TRP A 63 10.51 0.43 -4.06
C TRP A 63 9.98 -0.95 -4.42
N LYS A 64 10.68 -1.98 -3.94
CA LYS A 64 10.19 -3.35 -3.99
C LYS A 64 9.19 -3.58 -2.87
N VAL A 65 8.04 -4.14 -3.20
CA VAL A 65 7.13 -4.69 -2.19
C VAL A 65 7.80 -5.91 -1.56
N PRO A 66 7.94 -5.97 -0.22
CA PRO A 66 8.49 -7.14 0.44
C PRO A 66 7.59 -8.36 0.19
N PRO A 67 8.13 -9.57 0.02
CA PRO A 67 7.32 -10.78 0.02
C PRO A 67 6.80 -11.14 1.42
N VAL A 68 5.67 -11.87 1.46
CA VAL A 68 5.11 -12.46 2.71
C VAL A 68 5.55 -13.91 2.81
N LYS A 69 5.83 -14.37 4.02
CA LYS A 69 5.89 -15.81 4.30
C LYS A 69 4.49 -16.43 4.18
N ASP A 70 4.29 -17.34 3.24
CA ASP A 70 3.00 -18.01 2.94
C ASP A 70 2.33 -18.72 4.14
N ALA A 71 3.04 -18.89 5.25
CA ALA A 71 2.51 -19.46 6.49
C ALA A 71 1.35 -18.65 7.13
N LEU A 72 1.08 -17.42 6.67
CA LEU A 72 -0.02 -16.58 7.15
C LEU A 72 -1.15 -16.44 6.12
N PHE A 73 -0.80 -16.05 4.91
CA PHE A 73 -1.67 -15.94 3.74
C PHE A 73 -0.79 -15.78 2.49
N SER A 74 -1.32 -16.21 1.36
CA SER A 74 -0.74 -16.04 0.03
C SER A 74 -0.97 -14.62 -0.53
N VAL A 75 -0.14 -14.20 -1.48
CA VAL A 75 -0.34 -12.93 -2.20
C VAL A 75 -1.73 -12.85 -2.84
N ASP A 76 -2.24 -13.96 -3.38
CA ASP A 76 -3.56 -14.04 -3.99
C ASP A 76 -4.69 -13.84 -2.97
N GLU A 77 -4.54 -14.34 -1.74
CA GLU A 77 -5.47 -14.07 -0.65
C GLU A 77 -5.48 -12.58 -0.29
N PHE A 78 -4.31 -11.95 -0.29
CA PHE A 78 -4.21 -10.54 0.01
C PHE A 78 -4.82 -9.66 -1.09
N GLU A 79 -4.56 -9.97 -2.36
CA GLU A 79 -5.19 -9.28 -3.48
C GLU A 79 -6.72 -9.45 -3.46
N ARG A 80 -7.20 -10.67 -3.15
CA ARG A 80 -8.65 -10.91 -2.96
C ARG A 80 -9.22 -10.08 -1.81
N ALA A 81 -8.48 -9.90 -0.72
CA ALA A 81 -8.90 -9.05 0.39
C ALA A 81 -9.01 -7.57 -0.04
N LEU A 82 -8.02 -7.05 -0.76
CA LEU A 82 -8.05 -5.67 -1.31
C LEU A 82 -9.26 -5.46 -2.22
N ARG A 83 -9.50 -6.40 -3.15
CA ARG A 83 -10.65 -6.35 -4.07
C ARG A 83 -11.98 -6.46 -3.34
N LYS A 84 -12.05 -7.26 -2.26
CA LYS A 84 -13.25 -7.37 -1.44
C LYS A 84 -13.53 -6.07 -0.67
N VAL A 85 -12.51 -5.48 -0.04
CA VAL A 85 -12.63 -4.22 0.67
C VAL A 85 -13.10 -3.12 -0.27
N SER A 86 -12.47 -2.97 -1.44
CA SER A 86 -12.86 -1.99 -2.46
C SER A 86 -14.33 -2.13 -2.88
N LYS A 87 -14.79 -3.38 -3.13
CA LYS A 87 -16.19 -3.64 -3.46
C LYS A 87 -17.15 -3.33 -2.32
N GLN A 88 -16.80 -3.65 -1.08
CA GLN A 88 -17.67 -3.43 0.08
C GLN A 88 -17.74 -1.96 0.50
N SER A 89 -16.65 -1.21 0.36
CA SER A 89 -16.62 0.23 0.63
C SER A 89 -17.13 1.07 -0.53
N SER A 90 -17.40 0.48 -1.70
CA SER A 90 -17.70 1.19 -2.94
C SER A 90 -16.63 2.24 -3.30
N CYS A 91 -15.37 1.98 -2.94
CA CYS A 91 -14.23 2.84 -3.21
C CYS A 91 -13.14 2.04 -3.93
N ASP A 92 -12.63 2.56 -5.05
CA ASP A 92 -11.53 1.92 -5.78
C ASP A 92 -10.14 2.22 -5.19
N LEU A 93 -10.08 3.17 -4.26
CA LEU A 93 -8.86 3.60 -3.60
C LEU A 93 -8.76 3.00 -2.20
N VAL A 94 -7.59 2.46 -1.90
CA VAL A 94 -7.26 1.89 -0.59
C VAL A 94 -5.94 2.45 -0.13
N TRP A 95 -5.88 2.92 1.10
CA TRP A 95 -4.62 3.14 1.79
C TRP A 95 -4.15 1.82 2.41
N VAL A 96 -2.95 1.38 2.03
CA VAL A 96 -2.32 0.16 2.54
C VAL A 96 -0.81 0.33 2.60
N ASP A 97 -0.21 0.01 3.75
CA ASP A 97 1.19 0.31 4.09
C ASP A 97 2.18 -0.02 2.99
N ILE A 98 2.20 -1.25 2.48
CA ILE A 98 3.22 -1.69 1.52
C ILE A 98 3.14 -1.01 0.14
N ALA A 99 1.95 -0.53 -0.24
CA ALA A 99 1.73 0.15 -1.50
C ALA A 99 1.83 1.67 -1.36
N CYS A 100 1.61 2.21 -0.15
CA CYS A 100 1.50 3.65 0.08
C CYS A 100 2.70 4.24 0.83
N ILE A 101 3.46 3.41 1.55
CA ILE A 101 4.66 3.78 2.29
C ILE A 101 5.87 3.12 1.63
N ASN A 102 6.92 3.90 1.41
CA ASN A 102 8.18 3.42 0.86
C ASN A 102 8.77 2.32 1.77
N GLN A 103 9.14 1.17 1.20
CA GLN A 103 9.60 -0.01 1.98
C GLN A 103 11.13 -0.12 2.07
N ASN A 104 11.86 0.82 1.47
CA ASN A 104 13.32 0.85 1.53
C ASN A 104 13.81 1.27 2.92
N ASN A 105 14.81 0.58 3.45
CA ASN A 105 15.38 0.88 4.75
C ASN A 105 15.94 2.31 4.77
N GLY A 106 15.63 3.06 5.84
CA GLY A 106 16.15 4.42 6.03
C GLY A 106 15.54 5.49 5.13
N SER A 107 14.46 5.20 4.38
CA SER A 107 13.78 6.23 3.59
C SER A 107 13.11 7.29 4.50
N PRO A 108 13.47 8.58 4.37
CA PRO A 108 12.84 9.66 5.15
C PRO A 108 11.32 9.76 4.93
N GLU A 109 10.86 9.38 3.73
CA GLU A 109 9.44 9.34 3.37
C GLU A 109 8.69 8.31 4.23
N SER A 110 9.32 7.14 4.45
CA SER A 110 8.74 6.08 5.27
C SER A 110 8.56 6.53 6.71
N ALA A 111 9.59 7.13 7.31
CA ALA A 111 9.52 7.63 8.69
C ALA A 111 8.41 8.69 8.85
N ARG A 112 8.26 9.56 7.85
CA ARG A 112 7.21 10.61 7.85
C ARG A 112 5.81 10.01 7.75
N GLU A 113 5.58 9.05 6.86
CA GLU A 113 4.27 8.43 6.69
C GLU A 113 3.93 7.49 7.87
N VAL A 114 4.90 6.77 8.42
CA VAL A 114 4.72 5.97 9.65
C VAL A 114 4.30 6.86 10.82
N GLY A 115 4.96 8.02 11.01
CA GLY A 115 4.56 8.99 12.03
C GLY A 115 3.16 9.59 11.81
N ARG A 116 2.62 9.51 10.58
CA ARG A 116 1.27 9.96 10.23
C ARG A 116 0.23 8.85 10.28
N GLN A 117 0.59 7.58 10.39
CA GLN A 117 -0.38 6.48 10.49
C GLN A 117 -1.39 6.69 11.62
N ALA A 118 -1.01 7.33 12.72
CA ALA A 118 -1.92 7.64 13.82
C ALA A 118 -2.97 8.72 13.48
N LYS A 119 -2.83 9.42 12.34
CA LYS A 119 -3.73 10.48 11.86
C LYS A 119 -4.55 10.07 10.63
N ILE A 120 -4.19 8.96 9.99
CA ILE A 120 -4.89 8.38 8.84
C ILE A 120 -5.98 7.45 9.37
#